data_AF-A0A2N1NHQ4-F1
#
_entry.id   AF-A0A2N1NHQ4-F1
#
_cell.length_a   1.000
_cell.length_b   1.000
_cell.length_c   1.000
_cell.angle_alpha   90.00
_cell.angle_beta   90.00
_cell.angle_gamma   90.00
#
_symmetry.space_group_name_H-M   'P 1'
#
loop_
_entity.id
_entity.type
_entity.pdbx_description
1 polymer ?
#
loop_
_entity_poly.entity_id
_entity_poly.type
_entity_poly.pdbx_seq_one_letter_code
_entity_poly.pdbx_strand_id
1 'polypeptide(L)'
;MEREHPKIQVDDIKDIIYIQNGIKCSISSYIQKYFDVDTDDELKSQVTSIVTKWVDDTFKLCSPNFEVNGMAYDKALEEKDVEPFDENLLSNLISLESNIDDMTLTLTEKRRNLPEIIKKKFEDILILQSFMKNHAEIVDDVEVCDMQIDSEDADDERFPERVIQTYDRSLALLTELKKSTSANLSRLERAQIVVTDINKFNQNNSTS
;
A
#
# COMPACT_ATOMS: atom_id res chain seq x y z
N MET A 1 -1.22 2.24 -32.37
CA MET A 1 -0.99 2.86 -31.05
C MET A 1 0.16 3.82 -31.23
N GLU A 2 -0.12 5.12 -31.25
CA GLU A 2 0.93 6.13 -31.18
C GLU A 2 1.63 5.94 -29.82
N ARG A 3 2.95 5.78 -29.84
CA ARG A 3 3.70 5.67 -28.58
C ARG A 3 3.77 7.08 -28.03
N GLU A 4 2.94 7.39 -27.03
CA GLU A 4 3.11 8.61 -26.26
C GLU A 4 4.48 8.56 -25.58
N HIS A 5 5.38 9.41 -26.05
CA HIS A 5 6.70 9.54 -25.45
C HIS A 5 6.56 10.31 -24.13
N PRO A 6 7.30 9.91 -23.08
CA PRO A 6 7.29 10.63 -21.81
C PRO A 6 7.79 12.06 -22.06
N LYS A 7 6.97 13.04 -21.66
CA LYS A 7 7.31 14.46 -21.72
C LYS A 7 8.19 14.85 -20.55
N ILE A 8 9.00 15.88 -20.74
CA ILE A 8 9.83 16.46 -19.70
C ILE A 8 8.98 17.46 -18.93
N GLN A 9 8.73 17.17 -17.64
CA GLN A 9 8.08 18.11 -16.73
C GLN A 9 9.10 19.14 -16.24
N VAL A 10 8.70 20.40 -16.24
CA VAL A 10 9.47 21.51 -15.70
C VAL A 10 8.60 22.30 -14.73
N ASP A 11 9.18 22.67 -13.59
CA ASP A 11 8.46 23.32 -12.49
C ASP A 11 8.13 24.79 -12.80
N ASP A 12 9.08 25.54 -13.38
CA ASP A 12 8.90 26.94 -13.78
C ASP A 12 9.48 27.20 -15.18
N ILE A 13 8.79 28.04 -15.96
CA ILE A 13 9.26 28.54 -17.27
C ILE A 13 10.60 29.26 -17.12
N LYS A 14 10.82 29.90 -15.96
CA LYS A 14 12.07 30.59 -15.66
C LYS A 14 13.29 29.69 -15.78
N ASP A 15 13.17 28.39 -15.51
CA ASP A 15 14.27 27.45 -15.59
C ASP A 15 14.70 27.20 -17.04
N ILE A 16 13.73 27.07 -17.95
CA ILE A 16 13.99 26.92 -19.39
C ILE A 16 14.67 28.19 -19.93
N ILE A 17 14.16 29.35 -19.55
CA ILE A 17 14.75 30.65 -19.93
C ILE A 17 16.17 30.77 -19.37
N TYR A 18 16.41 30.34 -18.13
CA TYR A 18 17.72 30.35 -17.50
C TYR A 18 18.72 29.46 -18.27
N ILE A 19 18.32 28.24 -18.65
CA ILE A 19 19.16 27.32 -19.43
C ILE A 19 19.45 27.91 -20.82
N GLN A 20 18.43 28.45 -21.50
CA GLN A 20 18.60 29.07 -22.82
C GLN A 20 19.61 30.24 -22.75
N ASN A 21 19.49 31.09 -21.73
CA ASN A 21 20.40 32.20 -21.52
C ASN A 21 21.81 31.74 -21.14
N GLY A 22 21.94 30.71 -20.29
CA GLY A 22 23.23 30.13 -19.92
C GLY A 22 23.99 29.54 -21.12
N ILE A 23 23.28 28.89 -22.04
CA ILE A 23 23.84 28.39 -23.30
C ILE A 23 24.28 29.55 -24.19
N LYS A 24 23.42 30.58 -24.38
CA LYS A 24 23.76 31.78 -25.16
C LYS A 24 24.99 32.50 -24.61
N CYS A 25 25.08 32.67 -23.29
CA CYS A 25 26.25 33.24 -22.61
C CYS A 25 27.52 32.40 -22.82
N SER A 26 27.40 31.07 -22.67
CA SER A 26 28.54 30.16 -22.88
C SER A 26 29.05 30.24 -24.32
N ILE A 27 28.15 30.25 -25.30
CA ILE A 27 28.47 30.39 -26.72
C ILE A 27 29.17 31.72 -26.99
N SER A 28 28.66 32.82 -26.45
CA SER A 28 29.29 34.14 -26.59
C SER A 28 30.72 34.14 -26.04
N SER A 29 30.94 33.52 -24.88
CA SER A 29 32.27 33.37 -24.29
C SER A 29 33.21 32.51 -25.16
N TYR A 30 32.71 31.40 -25.74
CA TYR A 30 33.48 30.57 -26.66
C TYR A 30 33.84 31.30 -27.95
N ILE A 31 32.89 32.00 -28.55
CA ILE A 31 33.14 32.81 -29.76
C ILE A 31 34.18 33.87 -29.44
N GLN A 32 34.08 34.57 -28.30
CA GLN A 32 35.07 35.56 -27.88
C GLN A 32 36.46 34.96 -27.64
N LYS A 33 36.56 33.71 -27.20
CA LYS A 33 37.83 33.01 -26.98
C LYS A 33 38.51 32.57 -28.28
N TYR A 34 37.74 32.19 -29.30
CA TYR A 34 38.27 31.68 -30.57
C TYR A 34 38.40 32.75 -31.66
N PHE A 35 37.63 33.84 -31.58
CA PHE A 35 37.79 35.03 -32.43
C PHE A 35 38.64 36.06 -31.68
N ASP A 36 39.96 35.99 -31.89
CA ASP A 36 40.93 36.99 -31.41
C ASP A 36 40.74 38.37 -32.10
N VAL A 37 41.42 39.39 -31.57
CA VAL A 37 41.31 40.83 -31.90
C VAL A 37 41.49 41.16 -33.39
N ASP A 38 42.17 40.31 -34.17
CA ASP A 38 42.44 40.51 -35.61
C ASP A 38 41.42 39.86 -36.55
N THR A 39 40.33 39.29 -36.02
CA THR A 39 39.32 38.63 -36.84
C THR A 39 38.26 39.62 -37.31
N ASP A 40 37.80 39.47 -38.55
CA ASP A 40 36.78 40.34 -39.15
C ASP A 40 35.51 40.37 -38.29
N ASP A 41 35.18 41.55 -37.75
CA ASP A 41 34.03 41.73 -36.84
C ASP A 41 32.71 41.35 -37.52
N GLU A 42 32.65 41.48 -38.85
CA GLU A 42 31.50 41.08 -39.65
C GLU A 42 31.29 39.55 -39.64
N LEU A 43 32.37 38.77 -39.77
CA LEU A 43 32.33 37.31 -39.68
C LEU A 43 31.92 36.87 -38.27
N LYS A 44 32.45 37.51 -37.24
CA LYS A 44 32.10 37.25 -35.83
C LYS A 44 30.62 37.51 -35.56
N SER A 45 30.08 38.60 -36.08
CA SER A 45 28.66 38.94 -35.97
C SER A 45 27.78 37.91 -36.69
N GLN A 46 28.16 37.51 -37.91
CA GLN A 46 27.44 36.48 -38.68
C GLN A 46 27.42 35.14 -37.94
N VAL A 47 28.58 34.65 -37.47
CA VAL A 47 28.66 33.40 -36.72
C VAL A 47 27.83 33.47 -35.44
N THR A 48 27.91 34.58 -34.71
CA THR A 48 27.10 34.78 -33.50
C THR A 48 25.61 34.70 -33.83
N SER A 49 25.15 35.34 -34.90
CA SER A 49 23.75 35.31 -35.32
C SER A 49 23.26 33.92 -35.73
N ILE A 50 24.11 33.13 -36.40
CA ILE A 50 23.78 31.77 -36.82
C ILE A 50 23.66 30.85 -35.60
N VAL A 51 24.60 30.95 -34.67
CA VAL A 51 24.61 30.08 -33.50
C VAL A 51 23.50 30.44 -32.51
N THR A 52 23.20 31.73 -32.30
CA THR A 52 22.05 32.14 -31.47
C THR A 52 20.74 31.67 -32.08
N LYS A 53 20.58 31.79 -33.41
CA LYS A 53 19.42 31.27 -34.12
C LYS A 53 19.31 29.75 -34.00
N TRP A 54 20.42 29.02 -34.08
CA TRP A 54 20.43 27.57 -33.87
C TRP A 54 19.96 27.17 -32.47
N VAL A 55 20.37 27.91 -31.43
CA VAL A 55 19.86 27.68 -30.06
C VAL A 55 18.35 27.89 -30.02
N ASP A 56 17.85 29.00 -30.59
CA ASP A 56 16.42 29.30 -30.59
C ASP A 56 15.60 28.26 -31.38
N ASP A 57 16.10 27.82 -32.53
CA ASP A 57 15.48 26.76 -33.33
C ASP A 57 15.49 25.41 -32.58
N THR A 58 16.54 25.12 -31.82
CA THR A 58 16.63 23.89 -31.01
C THR A 58 15.58 23.89 -29.90
N PHE A 59 15.44 24.99 -29.14
CA PHE A 59 14.41 25.09 -28.11
C PHE A 59 12.99 25.08 -28.70
N LYS A 60 12.81 25.65 -29.89
CA LYS A 60 11.53 25.58 -30.61
C LYS A 60 11.16 24.15 -31.02
N LEU A 61 12.14 23.34 -31.44
CA LEU A 61 11.93 21.91 -31.72
C LEU A 61 11.66 21.09 -30.45
N CYS A 62 12.22 21.51 -29.31
CA CYS A 62 11.98 20.87 -28.03
C CYS A 62 10.66 21.27 -27.36
N SER A 63 10.09 22.44 -27.70
CA SER A 63 8.80 22.95 -27.16
C SER A 63 7.71 21.88 -26.98
N PRO A 64 7.33 21.07 -28.00
CA PRO A 64 6.24 20.09 -27.85
C PRO A 64 6.55 18.95 -26.88
N ASN A 65 7.81 18.75 -26.51
CA ASN A 65 8.24 17.72 -25.56
C ASN A 65 8.35 18.24 -24.12
N PHE A 66 8.19 19.55 -23.92
CA PHE A 66 8.17 20.18 -22.60
C PHE A 66 6.74 20.36 -22.12
N GLU A 67 6.54 20.09 -20.84
CA GLU A 67 5.32 20.37 -20.13
C GLU A 67 5.69 21.11 -18.85
N VAL A 68 5.02 22.24 -18.60
CA VAL A 68 5.24 23.06 -17.42
C VAL A 68 4.01 22.92 -16.54
N ASN A 69 4.14 22.26 -15.38
CA ASN A 69 3.03 22.01 -14.46
C ASN A 69 1.76 21.44 -15.15
N GLY A 70 1.91 20.50 -16.08
CA GLY A 70 0.78 19.91 -16.82
C GLY A 70 0.23 20.76 -17.98
N MET A 71 0.89 21.88 -18.30
CA MET A 71 0.55 22.73 -19.44
C MET A 71 1.60 22.66 -20.54
N ALA A 72 1.15 22.72 -21.79
CA ALA A 72 2.04 22.82 -22.94
C ALA A 72 2.89 24.10 -22.84
N TYR A 73 4.18 24.00 -23.18
CA TYR A 73 5.14 25.10 -23.10
C TYR A 73 4.66 26.41 -23.74
N ASP A 74 4.00 26.32 -24.91
CA ASP A 74 3.49 27.50 -25.62
C ASP A 74 2.43 28.26 -24.80
N LYS A 75 1.59 27.55 -24.04
CA LYS A 75 0.57 28.17 -23.16
C LYS A 75 1.19 28.73 -21.88
N ALA A 76 2.14 27.99 -21.31
CA ALA A 76 2.86 28.44 -20.13
C ALA A 76 3.58 29.76 -20.41
N LEU A 77 4.20 29.94 -21.59
CA LEU A 77 4.87 31.19 -21.96
C LEU A 77 3.93 32.42 -21.96
N GLU A 78 2.64 32.22 -22.24
CA GLU A 78 1.62 33.27 -22.23
C GLU A 78 1.12 33.59 -20.82
N GLU A 79 0.91 32.57 -19.99
CA GLU A 79 0.51 32.70 -18.58
C GLU A 79 1.73 32.86 -17.68
N LYS A 80 2.15 34.11 -17.42
CA LYS A 80 3.32 34.43 -16.58
C LYS A 80 3.21 34.00 -15.10
N ASP A 81 2.02 33.65 -14.64
CA ASP A 81 1.72 33.26 -13.26
C ASP A 81 1.09 31.85 -13.23
N VAL A 82 1.87 30.83 -13.58
CA VAL A 82 1.46 29.43 -13.41
C VAL A 82 1.68 29.02 -11.95
N GLU A 83 0.64 28.51 -11.29
CA GLU A 83 0.76 27.91 -9.96
C GLU A 83 1.68 26.68 -10.02
N PRO A 84 2.65 26.54 -9.09
CA PRO A 84 3.56 25.39 -9.08
C PRO A 84 2.80 24.09 -8.83
N PHE A 85 3.20 23.03 -9.53
CA PHE A 85 2.60 21.71 -9.34
C PHE A 85 3.06 21.07 -8.03
N ASP A 86 2.12 20.74 -7.12
CA ASP A 86 2.43 20.04 -5.87
C ASP A 86 2.26 18.52 -6.05
N GLU A 87 3.38 17.82 -6.27
CA GLU A 87 3.42 16.36 -6.38
C GLU A 87 2.91 15.65 -5.12
N ASN A 88 3.10 16.25 -3.93
CA ASN A 88 2.62 15.64 -2.68
C ASN A 88 1.09 15.67 -2.65
N LEU A 89 0.49 16.77 -3.12
CA LEU A 89 -0.95 16.88 -3.21
C LEU A 89 -1.53 15.86 -4.20
N LEU A 90 -0.88 15.66 -5.34
CA LEU A 90 -1.26 14.62 -6.31
C LEU A 90 -1.19 13.23 -5.67
N SER A 91 -0.08 12.90 -5.01
CA SER A 91 0.10 11.60 -4.34
C SER A 91 -0.98 11.38 -3.28
N ASN A 92 -1.28 12.41 -2.48
CA ASN A 92 -2.34 12.38 -1.49
C ASN A 92 -3.71 12.16 -2.15
N LEU A 93 -4.00 12.83 -3.26
CA LEU A 93 -5.25 12.66 -4.01
C LEU A 93 -5.42 11.22 -4.49
N ILE A 94 -4.40 10.65 -5.14
CA ILE A 94 -4.42 9.28 -5.64
C ILE A 94 -4.61 8.29 -4.48
N SER A 95 -3.90 8.51 -3.36
CA SER A 95 -4.04 7.65 -2.16
C SER A 95 -5.45 7.71 -1.56
N LEU A 96 -6.06 8.89 -1.59
CA LEU A 96 -7.40 9.11 -1.05
C LEU A 96 -8.46 8.48 -1.95
N GLU A 97 -8.30 8.59 -3.27
CA GLU A 97 -9.15 7.94 -4.27
C GLU A 97 -9.12 6.41 -4.09
N SER A 98 -7.93 5.82 -3.99
CA SER A 98 -7.78 4.38 -3.73
C SER A 98 -8.45 3.97 -2.42
N ASN A 99 -8.35 4.77 -1.36
CA ASN A 99 -8.99 4.48 -0.08
C ASN A 99 -10.51 4.53 -0.18
N ILE A 100 -11.06 5.51 -0.90
CA ILE A 100 -12.50 5.61 -1.15
C ILE A 100 -13.01 4.37 -1.89
N ASP A 101 -12.28 3.90 -2.89
CA ASP A 101 -12.63 2.70 -3.65
C ASP A 101 -12.62 1.45 -2.77
N ASP A 102 -11.57 1.25 -1.97
CA ASP A 102 -11.46 0.15 -1.02
C ASP A 102 -12.57 0.17 0.04
N MET A 103 -12.87 1.34 0.61
CA MET A 103 -13.97 1.50 1.56
C MET A 103 -15.33 1.23 0.91
N THR A 104 -15.52 1.61 -0.35
CA THR A 104 -16.75 1.37 -1.09
C THR A 104 -16.93 -0.12 -1.41
N LEU A 105 -15.84 -0.81 -1.77
CA LEU A 105 -15.83 -2.25 -2.00
C LEU A 105 -16.12 -3.01 -0.71
N THR A 106 -15.43 -2.70 0.38
CA THR A 106 -15.69 -3.35 1.68
C THR A 106 -17.10 -3.09 2.21
N LEU A 107 -17.65 -1.89 1.97
CA LEU A 107 -19.04 -1.56 2.31
C LEU A 107 -20.02 -2.41 1.50
N THR A 108 -19.81 -2.54 0.20
CA THR A 108 -20.69 -3.33 -0.68
C THR A 108 -20.63 -4.82 -0.33
N GLU A 109 -19.43 -5.36 -0.06
CA GLU A 109 -19.26 -6.72 0.44
C GLU A 109 -19.96 -6.96 1.78
N LYS A 110 -19.81 -6.03 2.73
CA LYS A 110 -20.52 -6.10 4.01
C LYS A 110 -22.04 -6.03 3.81
N ARG A 111 -22.56 -5.11 2.99
CA ARG A 111 -24.00 -5.02 2.71
C ARG A 111 -24.57 -6.30 2.11
N ARG A 112 -23.79 -7.00 1.28
CA ARG A 112 -24.19 -8.27 0.66
C ARG A 112 -24.11 -9.44 1.63
N ASN A 113 -22.96 -9.63 2.28
CA ASN A 113 -22.65 -10.86 2.99
C ASN A 113 -23.08 -10.81 4.47
N LEU A 114 -23.03 -9.64 5.11
CA LEU A 114 -23.27 -9.51 6.55
C LEU A 114 -24.70 -9.91 6.96
N PRO A 115 -25.78 -9.53 6.23
CA PRO A 115 -27.13 -9.95 6.59
C PRO A 115 -27.32 -11.47 6.60
N GLU A 116 -26.73 -12.16 5.61
CA GLU A 116 -26.81 -13.62 5.51
C GLU A 116 -26.03 -14.31 6.64
N ILE A 117 -24.83 -13.81 6.95
CA ILE A 117 -24.01 -14.31 8.05
C ILE A 117 -24.75 -14.11 9.39
N ILE A 118 -25.31 -12.92 9.63
CA ILE A 118 -26.06 -12.62 10.86
C ILE A 118 -27.26 -13.54 11.00
N LYS A 119 -28.04 -13.72 9.91
CA LYS A 119 -29.20 -14.62 9.91
C LYS A 119 -28.80 -16.03 10.32
N LYS A 120 -27.77 -16.61 9.69
CA LYS A 120 -27.29 -17.96 10.00
C LYS A 120 -26.84 -18.09 11.47
N LYS A 121 -26.11 -17.10 11.98
CA LYS A 121 -25.69 -17.09 13.40
C LYS A 121 -26.88 -17.01 14.35
N PHE A 122 -27.91 -16.24 13.99
CA PHE A 122 -29.11 -16.14 14.80
C PHE A 122 -29.92 -17.44 14.80
N GLU A 123 -30.02 -18.11 13.65
CA GLU A 123 -30.63 -19.44 13.52
C GLU A 123 -29.88 -20.47 14.37
N ASP A 124 -28.54 -20.50 14.31
CA ASP A 124 -27.72 -21.40 15.12
C ASP A 124 -27.96 -21.19 16.63
N ILE A 125 -28.03 -19.93 17.08
CA ILE A 125 -28.30 -19.57 18.49
C ILE A 125 -29.70 -20.01 18.91
N LEU A 126 -30.72 -19.78 18.06
CA LEU A 126 -32.09 -20.21 18.34
C LEU A 126 -32.22 -21.72 18.43
N ILE A 127 -31.54 -22.47 17.55
CA ILE A 127 -31.50 -23.93 17.60
C ILE A 127 -30.88 -24.38 18.92
N LEU A 128 -29.73 -23.82 19.29
CA LEU A 128 -29.06 -24.15 20.55
C LEU A 128 -29.93 -23.83 21.77
N GLN A 129 -30.58 -22.67 21.80
CA GLN A 129 -31.50 -22.30 22.86
C GLN A 129 -32.70 -23.24 22.94
N SER A 130 -33.28 -23.63 21.80
CA SER A 130 -34.38 -24.58 21.76
C SER A 130 -33.96 -25.98 22.25
N PHE A 131 -32.76 -26.43 21.87
CA PHE A 131 -32.18 -27.68 22.34
C PHE A 131 -31.97 -27.65 23.86
N MET A 132 -31.36 -26.58 24.39
CA MET A 132 -31.18 -26.39 25.83
C MET A 132 -32.51 -26.34 26.57
N LYS A 133 -33.54 -25.69 26.03
CA LYS A 133 -34.88 -25.66 26.64
C LYS A 133 -35.55 -27.04 26.66
N ASN A 134 -35.39 -27.83 25.59
CA ASN A 134 -35.99 -29.15 25.48
C ASN A 134 -35.23 -30.23 26.26
N HIS A 135 -33.95 -30.01 26.56
CA HIS A 135 -33.10 -30.91 27.37
C HIS A 135 -32.88 -30.40 28.80
N ALA A 136 -33.31 -29.17 29.09
CA ALA A 136 -33.58 -28.76 30.46
C ALA A 136 -34.85 -29.49 30.89
N GLU A 137 -34.69 -30.64 31.54
CA GLU A 137 -35.70 -31.15 32.43
C GLU A 137 -36.01 -30.02 33.43
N ILE A 138 -37.18 -29.42 33.29
CA ILE A 138 -37.77 -28.66 34.38
C ILE A 138 -38.04 -29.73 35.42
N VAL A 139 -37.23 -29.75 36.49
CA VAL A 139 -37.60 -30.43 37.73
C VAL A 139 -38.76 -29.64 38.32
N ASP A 140 -39.95 -29.84 37.76
CA ASP A 140 -41.22 -29.28 38.24
C ASP A 140 -41.75 -30.22 39.33
N ASP A 141 -40.96 -30.33 40.41
CA ASP A 141 -41.32 -30.81 41.74
C ASP A 141 -40.03 -30.82 42.58
N VAL A 142 -39.52 -29.63 42.88
CA VAL A 142 -38.75 -29.47 44.11
C VAL A 142 -39.73 -28.89 45.13
N GLU A 143 -40.50 -29.78 45.75
CA GLU A 143 -40.72 -29.64 47.20
C GLU A 143 -39.35 -29.25 47.77
N VAL A 144 -39.31 -28.19 48.56
CA VAL A 144 -38.10 -27.78 49.28
C VAL A 144 -37.73 -28.90 50.26
N CYS A 145 -37.15 -29.98 49.75
CA CYS A 145 -36.35 -30.89 50.52
C CYS A 145 -35.09 -30.12 50.83
N ASP A 146 -34.89 -29.79 52.10
CA ASP A 146 -33.58 -29.54 52.66
C ASP A 146 -32.63 -30.62 52.11
N MET A 147 -31.84 -30.28 51.09
CA MET A 147 -30.67 -31.06 50.74
C MET A 147 -29.70 -30.89 51.90
N GLN A 148 -29.86 -31.75 52.90
CA GLN A 148 -28.74 -32.13 53.74
C GLN A 148 -27.70 -32.68 52.79
N ILE A 149 -26.66 -31.89 52.57
CA ILE A 149 -25.42 -32.34 51.96
C ILE A 149 -24.94 -33.46 52.87
N ASP A 150 -25.08 -34.71 52.45
CA ASP A 150 -24.41 -35.83 53.11
C ASP A 150 -22.91 -35.55 53.04
N SER A 151 -22.38 -35.06 54.15
CA SER A 151 -20.99 -34.70 54.34
C SER A 151 -20.12 -35.94 54.56
N GLU A 152 -20.43 -37.07 53.92
CA GLU A 152 -19.70 -38.33 54.08
C GLU A 152 -18.50 -38.44 53.14
N ASP A 153 -18.43 -37.63 52.08
CA ASP A 153 -17.27 -37.57 51.17
C ASP A 153 -16.24 -36.48 51.54
N ALA A 154 -16.50 -35.70 52.59
CA ALA A 154 -15.59 -34.65 53.05
C ALA A 154 -14.33 -35.19 53.78
N ASP A 155 -14.32 -36.48 54.13
CA ASP A 155 -13.23 -37.17 54.84
C ASP A 155 -12.40 -38.10 53.93
N ASP A 156 -12.33 -37.85 52.62
CA ASP A 156 -11.30 -38.48 51.79
C ASP A 156 -10.00 -37.67 51.91
N GLU A 157 -9.08 -38.10 52.80
CA GLU A 157 -7.73 -37.50 52.99
C GLU A 157 -6.96 -37.31 51.66
N ARG A 158 -7.35 -38.01 50.59
CA ARG A 158 -6.75 -37.94 49.26
C ARG A 158 -7.36 -36.89 48.34
N PHE A 159 -8.46 -36.24 48.73
CA PHE A 159 -9.10 -35.17 47.95
C PHE A 159 -8.14 -34.01 47.62
N PRO A 160 -7.41 -33.39 48.58
CA PRO A 160 -6.49 -32.31 48.27
C PRO A 160 -5.35 -32.76 47.34
N GLU A 161 -4.86 -33.99 47.51
CA GLU A 161 -3.79 -34.53 46.68
C GLU A 161 -4.25 -34.83 45.25
N ARG A 162 -5.48 -35.32 45.04
CA ARG A 162 -6.07 -35.46 43.70
C ARG A 162 -6.21 -34.11 43.01
N VAL A 163 -6.66 -33.07 43.72
CA VAL A 163 -6.79 -31.73 43.15
C VAL A 163 -5.43 -31.20 42.71
N ILE A 164 -4.39 -31.33 43.54
CA ILE A 164 -3.02 -30.91 43.19
C ILE A 164 -2.50 -31.71 41.98
N GLN A 165 -2.68 -33.03 41.95
CA GLN A 165 -2.27 -33.86 40.81
C GLN A 165 -2.99 -33.49 39.51
N THR A 166 -4.28 -33.17 39.57
CA THR A 166 -5.03 -32.71 38.38
C THR A 166 -4.55 -31.35 37.91
N TYR A 167 -4.20 -30.46 38.85
CA TYR A 167 -3.63 -29.16 38.55
C TYR A 167 -2.25 -29.27 37.90
N ASP A 168 -1.36 -30.10 38.46
CA ASP A 168 -0.02 -30.34 37.89
C ASP A 168 -0.09 -31.00 36.51
N ARG A 169 -1.03 -31.94 36.31
CA ARG A 169 -1.31 -32.52 34.99
C ARG A 169 -1.77 -31.46 33.99
N SER A 170 -2.61 -30.53 34.41
CA SER A 170 -3.09 -29.44 33.55
C SER A 170 -1.94 -28.49 33.16
N LEU A 171 -1.04 -28.16 34.10
CA LEU A 171 0.15 -27.35 33.82
C LEU A 171 1.11 -28.06 32.87
N ALA A 172 1.33 -29.36 33.05
CA ALA A 172 2.16 -30.16 32.14
C ALA A 172 1.61 -30.11 30.70
N LEU A 173 0.30 -30.31 30.53
CA LEU A 173 -0.36 -30.23 29.22
C LEU A 173 -0.23 -28.83 28.59
N LEU A 174 -0.36 -27.75 29.38
CA LEU A 174 -0.17 -26.39 28.87
C LEU A 174 1.27 -26.13 28.42
N THR A 175 2.26 -26.65 29.15
CA THR A 175 3.67 -26.51 28.74
C THR A 175 3.99 -27.32 27.48
N GLU A 176 3.42 -28.52 27.35
CA GLU A 176 3.54 -29.33 26.13
C GLU A 176 2.86 -28.65 24.95
N LEU A 177 1.66 -28.10 25.15
CA LEU A 177 0.95 -27.35 24.13
C LEU A 177 1.78 -26.14 23.66
N LYS A 178 2.32 -25.35 24.58
CA LYS A 178 3.20 -24.20 24.26
C LYS A 178 4.43 -24.62 23.43
N LYS A 179 5.05 -25.75 23.78
CA LYS A 179 6.19 -26.28 23.02
C LYS A 179 5.76 -26.76 21.63
N SER A 180 4.63 -27.45 21.54
CA SER A 180 4.10 -27.97 20.28
C SER A 180 3.62 -26.88 19.33
N THR A 181 3.02 -25.80 19.82
CA THR A 181 2.57 -24.67 19.00
C THR A 181 3.75 -23.93 18.39
N SER A 182 4.80 -23.67 19.16
CA SER A 182 6.04 -23.07 18.65
C SER A 182 6.72 -23.96 17.59
N ALA A 183 6.81 -25.28 17.84
CA ALA A 183 7.35 -26.21 16.85
C ALA A 183 6.52 -26.27 15.57
N ASN A 184 5.19 -26.30 15.70
CA ASN A 184 4.26 -26.34 14.56
C ASN A 184 4.26 -25.02 13.76
N LEU A 185 4.41 -23.87 14.42
CA LEU A 185 4.57 -22.58 13.77
C LEU A 185 5.82 -22.57 12.87
N SER A 186 6.97 -23.02 13.38
CA SER A 186 8.19 -23.12 12.57
C SER A 186 8.06 -24.08 11.38
N ARG A 187 7.26 -25.16 11.53
CA ARG A 187 6.97 -26.09 10.43
C ARG A 187 6.07 -25.45 9.39
N LEU A 188 5.09 -24.65 9.82
CA LEU A 188 4.17 -23.92 8.96
C LEU A 188 4.91 -22.83 8.16
N GLU A 189 5.80 -22.07 8.81
CA GLU A 189 6.64 -21.08 8.12
C GLU A 189 7.51 -21.74 7.04
N ARG A 190 8.16 -22.87 7.35
CA ARG A 190 8.93 -23.62 6.35
C ARG A 190 8.05 -24.14 5.20
N ALA A 191 6.86 -24.66 5.50
CA ALA A 191 5.91 -25.10 4.47
C ALA A 191 5.44 -23.93 3.59
N GLN A 192 5.19 -22.76 4.19
CA GLN A 192 4.82 -21.56 3.46
C GLN A 192 5.93 -21.11 2.51
N ILE A 193 7.20 -21.13 2.95
CA ILE A 193 8.35 -20.81 2.09
C ILE A 193 8.40 -21.77 0.89
N VAL A 194 8.26 -23.08 1.12
CA VAL A 194 8.24 -24.08 0.03
C VAL A 194 7.09 -23.83 -0.94
N VAL A 195 5.89 -23.49 -0.47
CA VAL A 195 4.76 -23.14 -1.34
C VAL A 195 5.06 -21.89 -2.18
N THR A 196 5.68 -20.87 -1.58
CA THR A 196 6.08 -19.67 -2.34
C THR A 196 7.14 -19.96 -3.38
N ASP A 197 8.09 -20.86 -3.10
CA ASP A 197 9.14 -21.24 -4.04
C ASP A 197 8.60 -22.11 -5.19
N ILE A 198 7.66 -23.03 -4.91
CA ILE A 198 6.95 -23.80 -5.94
C ILE A 198 6.15 -22.85 -6.85
N ASN A 199 5.45 -21.87 -6.28
CA ASN A 199 4.69 -20.90 -7.07
C ASN A 199 5.61 -20.05 -7.96
N LYS A 200 6.77 -19.61 -7.45
CA LYS A 200 7.78 -18.89 -8.25
C LYS A 200 8.38 -19.79 -9.35
N PHE A 201 8.68 -21.05 -9.06
CA PHE A 201 9.18 -22.01 -10.05
C PHE A 201 8.16 -22.26 -11.17
N ASN A 202 6.88 -22.41 -10.84
CA ASN A 202 5.81 -22.58 -11.83
C ASN A 202 5.61 -21.33 -12.70
N GLN A 203 5.73 -20.12 -12.13
CA GLN A 203 5.67 -18.88 -12.90
C GLN A 203 6.83 -18.72 -13.89
N ASN A 204 8.04 -19.18 -13.52
CA ASN A 204 9.21 -19.13 -14.41
C ASN A 204 9.16 -20.17 -15.53
N ASN A 205 8.47 -21.30 -15.35
CA ASN A 205 8.29 -22.32 -16.39
C ASN A 205 7.13 -22.02 -17.36
N SER A 206 6.26 -21.06 -17.07
CA SER A 206 5.23 -20.58 -18.01
C SER A 206 5.68 -19.39 -18.87
N THR A 207 6.89 -18.86 -18.66
CA THR A 207 7.45 -17.72 -19.40
C THR A 207 8.63 -18.07 -20.31
N SER A 208 8.94 -19.37 -20.46
CA SER A 208 9.74 -19.95 -21.57
C SER A 208 8.85 -20.74 -22.50
#